data_AF-A0A9N8EE94-F1
#
_entry.id   AF-A0A9N8EE94-F1
#
_cell.length_a   1.000
_cell.length_b   1.000
_cell.length_c   1.000
_cell.angle_alpha   90.00
_cell.angle_beta   90.00
_cell.angle_gamma   90.00
#
_symmetry.space_group_name_H-M   'P 1'
#
loop_
_entity.id
_entity.type
_entity.pdbx_description
1 polymer ?
#
loop_
_entity_poly.entity_id
_entity_poly.type
_entity_poly.pdbx_seq_one_letter_code
_entity_poly.pdbx_strand_id
1 'polypeptide(L)'
;MCSPVSDILQLVLDPPSRSPSPSPPSRMAAMHMVLPSIHPLSEQKRVTFRSTRTEVHIESLALLPDDKKDELWHKDTDIEAFKARERLLCEEIRLGLSNEQNTRGLELRLCQERQKRKYMIIHAILRAQKRYKDPKQLSNIARKCSVWSKAIAAITAQRDYCELYDPARLASITPIPPVDNYPLPFKAREPVAKIPVKRPISPTIPQRNVRPRPAPLATTC
;
A
#
# COMPACT_ATOMS: atom_id res chain seq x y z
N MET A 1 -19.04 15.18 -2.95
CA MET A 1 -19.68 14.53 -1.79
C MET A 1 -18.99 13.19 -1.55
N CYS A 2 -18.06 13.14 -0.59
CA CYS A 2 -17.31 11.93 -0.26
C CYS A 2 -17.93 11.28 0.99
N SER A 3 -18.33 10.01 0.85
CA SER A 3 -18.95 9.21 1.93
C SER A 3 -17.91 8.70 2.92
N PRO A 4 -18.18 8.63 4.24
CA PRO A 4 -17.24 8.10 5.21
C PRO A 4 -17.25 6.57 5.18
N VAL A 5 -16.15 5.97 4.68
CA VAL A 5 -15.94 4.52 4.70
C VAL A 5 -15.46 4.12 6.09
N SER A 6 -16.40 3.79 6.97
CA SER A 6 -16.14 3.11 8.25
C SER A 6 -16.69 1.70 8.20
N ASP A 7 -16.02 0.83 7.46
CA ASP A 7 -16.19 -0.62 7.54
C ASP A 7 -14.82 -1.28 7.37
N ILE A 8 -14.10 -1.40 8.48
CA ILE A 8 -12.98 -2.33 8.60
C ILE A 8 -13.62 -3.66 8.99
N LEU A 9 -14.07 -4.41 7.99
CA LEU A 9 -14.46 -5.80 8.17
C LEU A 9 -13.21 -6.61 8.53
N GLN A 10 -13.28 -7.33 9.65
CA GLN A 10 -12.45 -8.52 9.89
C GLN A 10 -12.64 -9.47 8.71
N LEU A 11 -11.68 -9.50 7.80
CA LEU A 11 -11.61 -10.52 6.76
C LEU A 11 -11.12 -11.82 7.41
N VAL A 12 -12.06 -12.60 7.92
CA VAL A 12 -11.85 -14.04 8.11
C VAL A 12 -11.76 -14.64 6.70
N LEU A 13 -10.58 -15.13 6.34
CA LEU A 13 -10.35 -15.92 5.13
C LEU A 13 -10.92 -17.32 5.37
N ASP A 14 -12.23 -17.51 5.15
CA ASP A 14 -12.78 -18.86 5.09
C ASP A 14 -12.27 -19.56 3.81
N PRO A 15 -11.65 -20.75 3.91
CA PRO A 15 -11.25 -21.53 2.75
C PRO A 15 -12.49 -21.99 1.98
N PRO A 16 -12.39 -22.16 0.64
CA PRO A 16 -13.53 -22.59 -0.18
C PRO A 16 -13.99 -23.99 0.26
N SER A 17 -15.22 -24.04 0.76
CA SER A 17 -15.97 -25.26 1.08
C SER A 17 -15.98 -26.20 -0.13
N ARG A 18 -15.25 -27.32 -0.02
CA ARG A 18 -15.37 -28.44 -0.96
C ARG A 18 -16.62 -29.22 -0.59
N SER A 19 -17.52 -29.37 -1.57
CA SER A 19 -18.69 -30.23 -1.49
C SER A 19 -18.28 -31.68 -1.16
N PRO A 20 -18.98 -32.35 -0.23
CA PRO A 20 -18.70 -33.75 0.10
C PRO A 20 -19.27 -34.67 -1.00
N SER A 21 -18.39 -35.51 -1.54
CA SER A 21 -18.74 -36.71 -2.32
C SER A 21 -19.13 -37.84 -1.37
N PRO A 22 -20.15 -38.67 -1.67
CA PRO A 22 -20.55 -39.77 -0.81
C PRO A 22 -19.73 -41.03 -1.12
N SER A 23 -18.99 -41.53 -0.14
CA SER A 23 -18.43 -42.90 -0.14
C SER A 23 -18.20 -43.39 1.32
N PRO A 24 -18.15 -44.72 1.53
CA PRO A 24 -18.81 -45.43 2.65
C PRO A 24 -17.92 -45.59 3.90
N PRO A 25 -18.45 -46.15 5.02
CA PRO A 25 -17.89 -45.93 6.35
C PRO A 25 -16.76 -46.89 6.64
N SER A 26 -15.64 -46.40 7.19
CA SER A 26 -14.73 -47.28 7.92
C SER A 26 -13.81 -46.54 8.88
N ARG A 27 -13.95 -46.95 10.14
CA ARG A 27 -12.98 -46.97 11.25
C ARG A 27 -12.46 -45.65 11.83
N MET A 28 -12.95 -45.43 13.04
CA MET A 28 -12.52 -44.54 14.11
C MET A 28 -11.03 -44.23 14.14
N ALA A 29 -10.70 -42.95 13.93
CA ALA A 29 -9.54 -42.30 14.49
C ALA A 29 -10.05 -41.10 15.29
N ALA A 30 -9.63 -41.01 16.55
CA ALA A 30 -10.01 -39.94 17.47
C ALA A 30 -9.60 -38.58 16.91
N MET A 31 -10.57 -37.83 16.39
CA MET A 31 -10.39 -36.44 16.03
C MET A 31 -10.43 -35.59 17.30
N HIS A 32 -9.31 -34.90 17.56
CA HIS A 32 -9.29 -33.75 18.45
C HIS A 32 -10.37 -32.77 17.98
N MET A 33 -11.44 -32.66 18.76
CA MET A 33 -12.45 -31.63 18.58
C MET A 33 -11.81 -30.28 18.91
N VAL A 34 -11.42 -29.54 17.88
CA VAL A 34 -11.15 -28.12 18.00
C VAL A 34 -12.49 -27.46 18.33
N LEU A 35 -12.68 -27.12 19.60
CA LEU A 35 -13.81 -26.33 20.06
C LEU A 35 -13.87 -25.04 19.23
N PRO A 36 -15.00 -24.75 18.56
CA PRO A 36 -15.16 -23.48 17.87
C PRO A 36 -15.07 -22.36 18.91
N SER A 37 -14.11 -21.46 18.71
CA SER A 37 -13.98 -20.23 19.49
C SER A 37 -15.29 -19.45 19.35
N ILE A 38 -16.10 -19.47 20.41
CA ILE A 38 -17.30 -18.66 20.55
C ILE A 38 -16.84 -17.23 20.74
N HIS A 39 -16.49 -16.55 19.65
CA HIS A 39 -16.40 -15.11 19.68
C HIS A 39 -17.82 -14.57 19.89
N PRO A 40 -18.05 -13.72 20.90
CA PRO A 40 -19.35 -13.09 21.07
C PRO A 40 -19.69 -12.42 19.75
N LEU A 41 -20.86 -12.78 19.19
CA LEU A 41 -21.45 -12.15 18.03
C LEU A 41 -21.38 -10.65 18.27
N SER A 42 -20.41 -9.97 17.63
CA SER A 42 -20.30 -8.53 17.76
C SER A 42 -21.61 -7.98 17.23
N GLU A 43 -22.44 -7.45 18.11
CA GLU A 43 -23.67 -6.79 17.75
C GLU A 43 -23.32 -5.82 16.62
N GLN A 44 -24.00 -5.96 15.47
CA GLN A 44 -23.85 -5.02 14.37
C GLN A 44 -24.08 -3.64 14.96
N LYS A 45 -22.99 -2.89 15.18
CA LYS A 45 -23.03 -1.55 15.75
C LYS A 45 -23.76 -0.68 14.74
N ARG A 46 -25.07 -0.56 14.93
CA ARG A 46 -25.92 0.29 14.12
C ARG A 46 -25.48 1.71 14.42
N VAL A 47 -24.88 2.37 13.44
CA VAL A 47 -24.47 3.77 13.55
C VAL A 47 -25.74 4.59 13.75
N THR A 48 -26.02 4.96 14.99
CA THR A 48 -27.09 5.91 15.31
C THR A 48 -26.48 7.30 15.41
N PHE A 49 -26.95 8.22 14.58
CA PHE A 49 -26.59 9.62 14.72
C PHE A 49 -27.27 10.18 15.98
N ARG A 50 -26.54 10.96 16.79
CA ARG A 50 -27.17 11.73 17.86
C ARG A 50 -28.17 12.72 17.24
N SER A 51 -29.36 12.85 17.84
CA SER A 51 -30.40 13.79 17.37
C SER A 51 -29.94 15.25 17.50
N THR A 52 -29.07 15.53 18.45
CA THR A 52 -28.41 16.82 18.61
C THR A 52 -27.21 16.94 17.66
N ARG A 53 -27.39 17.76 16.63
CA ARG A 53 -26.32 18.18 15.73
C ARG A 53 -25.55 19.33 16.39
N THR A 54 -24.36 19.06 16.90
CA THR A 54 -23.44 20.13 17.29
C THR A 54 -22.88 20.74 16.02
N GLU A 55 -23.45 21.87 15.61
CA GLU A 55 -22.90 22.65 14.51
C GLU A 55 -21.75 23.48 15.04
N VAL A 56 -20.52 22.98 14.84
CA VAL A 56 -19.32 23.79 15.04
C VAL A 56 -19.21 24.70 13.82
N HIS A 57 -19.52 25.98 14.00
CA HIS A 57 -19.25 26.97 12.97
C HIS A 57 -17.74 27.23 12.95
N ILE A 58 -17.08 26.71 11.92
CA ILE A 58 -15.66 27.02 11.67
C ILE A 58 -15.68 28.29 10.83
N GLU A 59 -15.18 29.40 11.39
CA GLU A 59 -15.01 30.64 10.64
C GLU A 59 -14.17 30.36 9.40
N SER A 60 -14.65 30.85 8.25
CA SER A 60 -13.95 30.66 6.99
C SER A 60 -12.55 31.26 7.07
N LEU A 61 -11.54 30.51 6.64
CA LEU A 61 -10.17 31.00 6.50
C LEU A 61 -10.10 32.28 5.65
N ALA A 62 -11.07 32.53 4.76
CA ALA A 62 -11.12 33.76 3.96
C ALA A 62 -11.38 35.03 4.80
N LEU A 63 -11.98 34.89 5.99
CA LEU A 63 -12.31 36.01 6.88
C LEU A 63 -11.22 36.31 7.91
N LEU A 64 -10.26 35.40 8.08
CA LEU A 64 -9.11 35.64 8.94
C LEU A 64 -8.21 36.72 8.32
N PRO A 65 -7.69 37.66 9.11
CA PRO A 65 -6.59 38.54 8.72
C PRO A 65 -5.35 37.73 8.30
N ASP A 66 -4.56 38.23 7.35
CA ASP A 66 -3.40 37.50 6.82
C ASP A 66 -2.32 37.28 7.90
N ASP A 67 -2.14 38.22 8.83
CA ASP A 67 -1.26 38.10 10.00
C ASP A 67 -1.64 36.91 10.90
N LYS A 68 -2.95 36.68 11.08
CA LYS A 68 -3.46 35.53 11.85
C LYS A 68 -3.32 34.21 11.10
N LYS A 69 -3.38 34.22 9.76
CA LYS A 69 -3.17 33.00 8.95
C LYS A 69 -1.73 32.54 9.04
N ASP A 70 -0.80 33.49 9.01
CA ASP A 70 0.63 33.24 9.13
C ASP A 70 1.02 32.70 10.52
N GLU A 71 0.24 33.02 11.56
CA GLU A 71 0.38 32.41 12.90
C GLU A 71 -0.23 31.01 13.00
N LEU A 72 -1.28 30.72 12.23
CA LEU A 72 -2.01 29.44 12.30
C LEU A 72 -1.29 28.30 11.57
N TRP A 73 -0.49 28.63 10.56
CA TRP A 73 0.18 27.67 9.69
C TRP A 73 1.70 27.81 9.73
N HIS A 74 2.40 26.73 9.37
CA HIS A 74 3.84 26.80 9.17
C HIS A 74 4.17 27.74 8.00
N LYS A 75 5.16 28.61 8.19
CA LYS A 75 5.65 29.48 7.11
C LYS A 75 6.22 28.61 5.99
N ASP A 76 6.10 29.07 4.75
CA ASP A 76 6.67 28.38 3.59
C ASP A 76 8.17 28.13 3.76
N THR A 77 8.89 29.07 4.40
CA THR A 77 10.31 28.92 4.75
C THR A 77 10.56 27.74 5.67
N ASP A 78 9.69 27.50 6.65
CA ASP A 78 9.83 26.40 7.61
C ASP A 78 9.52 25.07 6.94
N ILE A 79 8.51 25.04 6.07
CA ILE A 79 8.14 23.87 5.27
C ILE A 79 9.29 23.50 4.32
N GLU A 80 9.87 24.46 3.60
CA GLU A 80 11.00 24.20 2.70
C GLU A 80 12.27 23.80 3.47
N ALA A 81 12.56 24.44 4.61
CA ALA A 81 13.66 24.04 5.47
C ALA A 81 13.48 22.60 6.01
N PHE A 82 12.26 22.23 6.39
CA PHE A 82 11.92 20.86 6.79
C PHE A 82 12.14 19.87 5.64
N LYS A 83 11.62 20.16 4.43
CA LYS A 83 11.83 19.32 3.24
C LYS A 83 13.32 19.18 2.89
N ALA A 84 14.12 20.24 3.04
CA ALA A 84 15.55 20.19 2.79
C ALA A 84 16.25 19.24 3.78
N ARG A 85 15.97 19.36 5.08
CA ARG A 85 16.46 18.44 6.12
C ARG A 85 16.05 16.99 5.84
N GLU A 86 14.80 16.78 5.43
CA GLU A 86 14.28 15.46 5.05
C GLU A 86 15.09 14.83 3.91
N ARG A 87 15.40 15.62 2.86
CA ARG A 87 16.17 15.14 1.71
C ARG A 87 17.59 14.76 2.09
N LEU A 88 18.25 15.59 2.90
CA LEU A 88 19.60 15.33 3.40
C LEU A 88 19.62 14.05 4.24
N LEU A 89 18.69 13.91 5.19
CA LEU A 89 18.57 12.69 5.99
C LEU A 89 18.33 11.45 5.12
N CYS A 90 17.50 11.57 4.08
CA CYS A 90 17.30 10.46 3.13
C CYS A 90 18.56 10.11 2.32
N GLU A 91 19.44 11.06 2.08
CA GLU A 91 20.73 10.84 1.42
C GLU A 91 21.73 10.18 2.37
N GLU A 92 21.87 10.69 3.59
CA GLU A 92 22.72 10.10 4.63
C GLU A 92 22.38 8.64 4.89
N ILE A 93 21.09 8.30 4.98
CA ILE A 93 20.63 6.92 5.21
C ILE A 93 20.93 6.02 4.01
N ARG A 94 20.80 6.53 2.78
CA ARG A 94 21.19 5.77 1.57
C ARG A 94 22.69 5.49 1.53
N LEU A 95 23.49 6.38 2.11
CA LEU A 95 24.94 6.21 2.24
C LEU A 95 25.33 5.38 3.48
N GLY A 96 24.37 4.97 4.32
CA GLY A 96 24.62 4.22 5.56
C GLY A 96 25.28 5.05 6.66
N LEU A 97 25.19 6.38 6.59
CA LEU A 97 25.88 7.31 7.50
C LEU A 97 25.04 7.69 8.74
N SER A 98 23.75 7.35 8.77
CA SER A 98 22.82 7.79 9.81
C SER A 98 22.15 6.61 10.52
N ASN A 99 21.99 6.73 11.84
CA ASN A 99 21.30 5.74 12.66
C ASN A 99 19.78 5.81 12.45
N GLU A 100 19.13 4.65 12.38
CA GLU A 100 17.72 4.47 11.97
C GLU A 100 16.67 5.17 12.87
N GLN A 101 17.08 5.77 13.99
CA GLN A 101 16.18 6.28 15.04
C GLN A 101 15.30 7.46 14.59
N ASN A 102 15.69 8.22 13.55
CA ASN A 102 14.94 9.38 13.05
C ASN A 102 14.25 9.15 11.69
N THR A 103 13.92 7.91 11.35
CA THR A 103 13.31 7.56 10.04
C THR A 103 11.79 7.53 10.02
N ARG A 104 11.15 7.80 11.16
CA ARG A 104 9.69 7.83 11.29
C ARG A 104 9.09 8.92 10.39
N GLY A 105 8.05 8.58 9.65
CA GLY A 105 7.44 9.42 8.61
C GLY A 105 8.13 9.37 7.25
N LEU A 106 9.35 8.82 7.16
CA LEU A 106 10.13 8.71 5.91
C LEU A 106 10.09 7.31 5.32
N GLU A 107 9.19 6.46 5.80
CA GLU A 107 9.19 5.05 5.45
C GLU A 107 8.83 4.85 3.97
N LEU A 108 8.11 5.78 3.35
CA LEU A 108 7.89 5.75 1.90
C LEU A 108 9.15 6.07 1.08
N ARG A 109 10.15 6.73 1.66
CA ARG A 109 11.43 7.05 0.99
C ARG A 109 12.57 6.10 1.36
N LEU A 110 12.49 5.45 2.50
CA LEU A 110 13.60 4.66 3.06
C LEU A 110 13.25 3.18 3.22
N CYS A 111 12.03 2.86 3.61
CA CYS A 111 11.63 1.46 3.80
C CYS A 111 11.37 0.83 2.42
N GLN A 112 12.36 0.06 1.94
CA GLN A 112 12.29 -0.68 0.67
C GLN A 112 11.00 -1.52 0.61
N GLU A 113 10.59 -2.12 1.72
CA GLU A 113 9.38 -2.94 1.77
C GLU A 113 8.11 -2.11 1.56
N ARG A 114 8.02 -0.89 2.12
CA ARG A 114 6.88 0.00 1.84
C ARG A 114 6.91 0.53 0.40
N GLN A 115 8.08 0.82 -0.14
CA GLN A 115 8.23 1.22 -1.55
C GLN A 115 7.79 0.11 -2.50
N LYS A 116 8.29 -1.12 -2.29
CA LYS A 116 7.92 -2.31 -3.04
C LYS A 116 6.41 -2.51 -3.02
N ARG A 117 5.79 -2.39 -1.84
CA ARG A 117 4.33 -2.47 -1.69
C ARG A 117 3.61 -1.40 -2.50
N LYS A 118 3.94 -0.12 -2.32
CA LYS A 118 3.36 0.99 -3.07
C LYS A 118 3.48 0.79 -4.58
N TYR A 119 4.67 0.41 -5.04
CA TYR A 119 4.94 0.10 -6.44
C TYR A 119 4.02 -1.02 -6.95
N MET A 120 3.92 -2.13 -6.20
CA MET A 120 3.04 -3.25 -6.54
C MET A 120 1.57 -2.82 -6.60
N ILE A 121 1.09 -2.01 -5.66
CA ILE A 121 -0.29 -1.47 -5.67
C ILE A 121 -0.55 -0.64 -6.93
N ILE A 122 0.34 0.30 -7.26
CA ILE A 122 0.20 1.18 -8.41
C ILE A 122 0.22 0.34 -9.70
N HIS A 123 1.21 -0.53 -9.82
CA HIS A 123 1.39 -1.37 -11.00
C HIS A 123 0.20 -2.33 -11.20
N ALA A 124 -0.36 -2.83 -10.10
CA ALA A 124 -1.57 -3.62 -10.09
C ALA A 124 -2.78 -2.86 -10.64
N ILE A 125 -3.02 -1.64 -10.17
CA ILE A 125 -4.12 -0.79 -10.60
C ILE A 125 -3.98 -0.45 -12.09
N LEU A 126 -2.77 -0.10 -12.54
CA LEU A 126 -2.50 0.19 -13.95
C LEU A 126 -2.73 -1.04 -14.85
N ARG A 127 -2.32 -2.24 -14.40
CA ARG A 127 -2.62 -3.49 -15.11
C ARG A 127 -4.12 -3.77 -15.16
N ALA A 128 -4.83 -3.55 -14.06
CA ALA A 128 -6.27 -3.71 -13.99
C ALA A 128 -6.99 -2.75 -14.93
N GLN A 129 -6.59 -1.47 -14.97
CA GLN A 129 -7.16 -0.47 -15.86
C GLN A 129 -7.00 -0.85 -17.35
N LYS A 130 -5.87 -1.44 -17.72
CA LYS A 130 -5.64 -1.92 -19.09
C LYS A 130 -6.48 -3.16 -19.45
N ARG A 131 -6.82 -4.00 -18.45
CA ARG A 131 -7.52 -5.27 -18.66
C ARG A 131 -9.04 -5.14 -18.58
N TYR A 132 -9.52 -4.32 -17.66
CA TYR A 132 -10.94 -4.20 -17.34
C TYR A 132 -11.46 -2.86 -17.85
N LYS A 133 -12.52 -2.90 -18.66
CA LYS A 133 -13.24 -1.69 -19.10
C LYS A 133 -14.29 -1.24 -18.08
N ASP A 134 -14.74 -2.16 -17.22
CA ASP A 134 -15.76 -1.88 -16.21
C ASP A 134 -15.17 -1.12 -15.01
N PRO A 135 -15.64 0.11 -14.72
CA PRO A 135 -15.16 0.87 -13.57
C PRO A 135 -15.46 0.19 -12.22
N LYS A 136 -16.51 -0.63 -12.10
CA LYS A 136 -16.82 -1.34 -10.85
C LYS A 136 -15.74 -2.37 -10.50
N GLN A 137 -15.20 -3.06 -11.50
CA GLN A 137 -14.09 -4.01 -11.32
C GLN A 137 -12.80 -3.30 -10.88
N LEU A 138 -12.47 -2.17 -11.51
CA LEU A 138 -11.31 -1.36 -11.13
C LEU A 138 -11.43 -0.83 -9.69
N SER A 139 -12.62 -0.34 -9.32
CA SER A 139 -12.93 0.11 -7.95
C SER A 139 -12.78 -1.02 -6.93
N ASN A 140 -13.28 -2.22 -7.24
CA ASN A 140 -13.12 -3.39 -6.38
C ASN A 140 -11.65 -3.78 -6.17
N ILE A 141 -10.82 -3.69 -7.21
CA ILE A 141 -9.38 -3.95 -7.12
C ILE A 141 -8.70 -2.89 -6.24
N ALA A 142 -8.96 -1.61 -6.49
CA ALA A 142 -8.43 -0.52 -5.67
C ALA A 142 -8.83 -0.68 -4.19
N ARG A 143 -10.10 -1.04 -3.92
CA ARG A 143 -10.59 -1.31 -2.57
C ARG A 143 -9.81 -2.43 -1.89
N LYS A 144 -9.57 -3.56 -2.58
CA LYS A 144 -8.78 -4.67 -2.04
C LYS A 144 -7.35 -4.25 -1.71
N CYS A 145 -6.70 -3.48 -2.58
CA CYS A 145 -5.38 -2.90 -2.33
C CYS A 145 -5.37 -2.01 -1.09
N SER A 146 -6.37 -1.14 -0.93
CA SER A 146 -6.48 -0.25 0.22
C SER A 146 -6.70 -1.02 1.53
N VAL A 147 -7.58 -2.02 1.54
CA VAL A 147 -7.82 -2.87 2.72
C VAL A 147 -6.54 -3.57 3.14
N TRP A 148 -5.81 -4.14 2.19
CA TRP A 148 -4.53 -4.78 2.47
C TRP A 148 -3.49 -3.81 3.01
N SER A 149 -3.35 -2.64 2.39
CA SER A 149 -2.41 -1.60 2.85
C SER A 149 -2.75 -1.13 4.28
N LYS A 150 -4.04 -1.03 4.63
CA LYS A 150 -4.47 -0.68 5.99
C LYS A 150 -4.11 -1.77 7.00
N ALA A 151 -4.35 -3.04 6.67
CA ALA A 151 -4.01 -4.16 7.55
C ALA A 151 -2.51 -4.20 7.84
N ILE A 152 -1.69 -4.04 6.81
CA ILE A 152 -0.23 -3.93 6.93
C ILE A 152 0.17 -2.77 7.84
N ALA A 153 -0.38 -1.57 7.61
CA ALA A 153 -0.05 -0.39 8.39
C ALA A 153 -0.43 -0.57 9.87
N ALA A 154 -1.57 -1.19 10.16
CA ALA A 154 -2.00 -1.51 11.51
C ALA A 154 -1.04 -2.48 12.21
N ILE A 155 -0.63 -3.56 11.53
CA ILE A 155 0.35 -4.51 12.09
C ILE A 155 1.68 -3.81 12.35
N THR A 156 2.18 -3.00 11.41
CA THR A 156 3.43 -2.26 11.60
C THR A 156 3.33 -1.30 12.79
N ALA A 157 2.27 -0.49 12.87
CA ALA A 157 2.06 0.42 13.99
C ALA A 157 1.97 -0.30 15.34
N GLN A 158 1.32 -1.46 15.38
CA GLN A 158 1.25 -2.28 16.60
C GLN A 158 2.63 -2.80 17.02
N ARG A 159 3.46 -3.22 16.05
CA ARG A 159 4.84 -3.64 16.31
C ARG A 159 5.68 -2.48 16.82
N ASP A 160 5.63 -1.33 16.14
CA ASP A 160 6.38 -0.12 16.52
C ASP A 160 5.99 0.36 17.92
N TYR A 161 4.71 0.22 18.29
CA TYR A 161 4.22 0.52 19.64
C TYR A 161 4.77 -0.46 20.67
N CYS A 162 4.64 -1.78 20.44
CA CYS A 162 5.14 -2.77 21.39
C CYS A 162 6.66 -2.74 21.50
N GLU A 163 7.39 -2.48 20.42
CA GLU A 163 8.85 -2.34 20.46
C GLU A 163 9.29 -1.23 21.43
N LEU A 164 8.56 -0.11 21.48
CA LEU A 164 8.86 1.01 22.38
C LEU A 164 8.35 0.81 23.82
N TYR A 165 7.13 0.30 23.97
CA TYR A 165 6.42 0.36 25.25
C TYR A 165 6.24 -1.00 25.93
N ASP A 166 6.21 -2.11 25.17
CA ASP A 166 6.01 -3.46 25.72
C ASP A 166 6.68 -4.54 24.84
N PRO A 167 8.01 -4.70 24.93
CA PRO A 167 8.76 -5.61 24.08
C PRO A 167 8.34 -7.08 24.26
N ALA A 168 7.84 -7.46 25.44
CA ALA A 168 7.39 -8.83 25.70
C ALA A 168 6.17 -9.21 24.84
N ARG A 169 5.31 -8.24 24.52
CA ARG A 169 4.16 -8.46 23.62
C ARG A 169 4.53 -8.58 22.15
N LEU A 170 5.73 -8.19 21.74
CA LEU A 170 6.14 -8.23 20.32
C LEU A 170 6.04 -9.63 19.72
N ALA A 171 6.35 -10.66 20.51
CA ALA A 171 6.26 -12.07 20.10
C ALA A 171 4.81 -12.55 19.83
N SER A 172 3.81 -11.86 20.40
CA SER A 172 2.39 -12.18 20.23
C SER A 172 1.75 -11.52 19.00
N ILE A 173 2.43 -10.53 18.39
CA ILE A 173 1.87 -9.79 17.26
C ILE A 173 1.97 -10.61 15.99
N THR A 174 0.88 -10.65 15.21
CA THR A 174 0.82 -11.31 13.92
C THR A 174 1.94 -10.82 13.00
N PRO A 175 2.70 -11.72 12.36
CA PRO A 175 3.73 -11.31 11.42
C PRO A 175 3.12 -10.58 10.23
N ILE A 176 3.86 -9.62 9.68
CA ILE A 176 3.45 -8.92 8.46
C ILE A 176 3.37 -9.95 7.33
N PRO A 177 2.22 -10.13 6.66
CA PRO A 177 2.11 -11.09 5.57
C PRO A 177 3.08 -10.72 4.44
N PRO A 178 3.75 -11.72 3.83
CA PRO A 178 4.72 -11.48 2.77
C PRO A 178 4.05 -10.82 1.57
N VAL A 179 4.81 -9.98 0.85
CA VAL A 179 4.31 -9.29 -0.36
C VAL A 179 3.85 -10.26 -1.43
N ASP A 180 4.34 -11.49 -1.44
CA ASP A 180 3.92 -12.51 -2.42
C ASP A 180 2.46 -12.97 -2.20
N ASN A 181 1.93 -12.78 -0.99
CA ASN A 181 0.52 -13.03 -0.66
C ASN A 181 -0.39 -11.83 -1.01
N TYR A 182 0.09 -10.90 -1.86
CA TYR A 182 -0.68 -9.74 -2.27
C TYR A 182 -2.03 -10.17 -2.87
N PRO A 183 -3.16 -9.58 -2.44
CA PRO A 183 -4.51 -10.14 -2.64
C PRO A 183 -5.05 -10.01 -4.07
N LEU A 184 -4.18 -9.73 -5.04
CA LEU A 184 -4.58 -9.68 -6.43
C LEU A 184 -4.19 -10.97 -7.12
N PRO A 185 -5.18 -11.74 -7.64
CA PRO A 185 -4.93 -12.90 -8.47
C PRO A 185 -4.45 -12.42 -9.84
N PHE A 186 -3.27 -11.82 -9.91
CA PHE A 186 -2.50 -11.88 -11.13
C PHE A 186 -2.04 -13.32 -11.21
N LYS A 187 -2.93 -14.20 -11.72
CA LYS A 187 -2.47 -15.48 -12.25
C LYS A 187 -1.28 -15.12 -13.12
N ALA A 188 -0.09 -15.62 -12.74
CA ALA A 188 1.08 -15.49 -13.57
C ALA A 188 0.60 -15.89 -14.96
N ARG A 189 0.74 -14.98 -15.92
CA ARG A 189 0.28 -15.23 -17.29
C ARG A 189 0.90 -16.57 -17.64
N GLU A 190 0.07 -17.61 -17.81
CA GLU A 190 0.59 -18.93 -18.15
C GLU A 190 1.58 -18.70 -19.29
N PRO A 191 2.80 -19.25 -19.18
CA PRO A 191 3.84 -18.98 -20.16
C PRO A 191 3.22 -19.28 -21.51
N VAL A 192 2.92 -18.22 -22.28
CA VAL A 192 2.26 -18.35 -23.56
C VAL A 192 3.19 -19.27 -24.33
N ALA A 193 2.72 -20.50 -24.60
CA ALA A 193 3.52 -21.54 -25.22
C ALA A 193 4.29 -20.86 -26.34
N LYS A 194 5.64 -20.90 -26.27
CA LYS A 194 6.53 -20.11 -27.12
C LYS A 194 6.03 -20.26 -28.54
N ILE A 195 5.24 -19.29 -29.03
CA ILE A 195 4.80 -19.30 -30.42
C ILE A 195 6.13 -19.23 -31.14
N PRO A 196 6.50 -20.24 -31.96
CA PRO A 196 7.77 -20.23 -32.66
C PRO A 196 7.80 -18.92 -33.42
N VAL A 197 8.60 -17.99 -32.91
CA VAL A 197 8.81 -16.70 -33.54
C VAL A 197 9.52 -17.07 -34.82
N LYS A 198 8.74 -17.21 -35.91
CA LYS A 198 9.28 -17.17 -37.26
C LYS A 198 10.01 -15.85 -37.30
N ARG A 199 11.34 -15.90 -37.15
CA ARG A 199 12.18 -14.71 -37.18
C ARG A 199 11.80 -13.99 -38.48
N PRO A 200 11.21 -12.79 -38.43
CA PRO A 200 11.11 -12.01 -39.64
C PRO A 200 12.54 -11.84 -40.14
N ILE A 201 12.73 -12.21 -41.42
CA ILE A 201 13.98 -12.02 -42.15
C ILE A 201 14.49 -10.63 -41.81
N SER A 202 15.67 -10.55 -41.21
CA SER A 202 16.26 -9.31 -40.73
C SER A 202 16.12 -8.23 -41.81
N PRO A 203 15.38 -7.13 -41.56
CA PRO A 203 15.39 -6.04 -42.51
C PRO A 203 16.83 -5.50 -42.54
N THR A 204 17.46 -5.61 -43.70
CA THR A 204 18.74 -4.97 -44.02
C THR A 204 18.64 -3.52 -43.58
N ILE A 205 19.37 -3.16 -42.52
CA ILE A 205 19.39 -1.80 -41.98
C ILE A 205 20.09 -0.93 -43.04
N PRO A 206 19.40 0.02 -43.70
CA PRO A 206 20.10 1.00 -44.51
C PRO A 206 20.98 1.81 -43.56
N GLN A 207 22.28 1.87 -43.86
CA GLN A 207 23.24 2.64 -43.08
C GLN A 207 22.76 4.08 -42.97
N ARG A 208 22.35 4.45 -41.76
CA ARG A 208 21.91 5.80 -41.45
C ARG A 208 23.17 6.66 -41.39
N ASN A 209 23.33 7.57 -42.33
CA ASN A 209 24.38 8.58 -42.33
C ASN A 209 24.42 9.29 -40.97
N VAL A 210 25.43 8.94 -40.17
CA VAL A 210 25.71 9.59 -38.89
C VAL A 210 26.19 10.99 -39.21
N ARG A 211 25.36 12.00 -38.90
CA ARG A 211 25.82 13.38 -38.99
C ARG A 211 26.94 13.59 -37.97
N PRO A 212 28.09 14.16 -38.37
CA PRO A 212 29.19 14.43 -37.46
C PRO A 212 28.73 15.36 -36.34
N ARG A 213 29.11 15.01 -35.12
CA ARG A 213 28.82 15.78 -33.91
C ARG A 213 29.57 17.11 -34.00
N PRO A 214 28.91 18.27 -33.78
CA PRO A 214 29.60 19.56 -33.77
C PRO A 214 30.61 19.61 -32.61
N ALA A 215 31.79 20.16 -32.90
CA ALA A 215 32.88 20.32 -31.94
C ALA A 215 32.48 21.27 -30.80
N PRO A 216 32.95 21.03 -29.56
CA PRO A 216 32.70 21.92 -28.44
C PRO A 216 33.37 23.28 -28.70
N LEU A 217 32.59 24.36 -28.58
CA LEU A 217 33.09 25.72 -28.64
C LEU A 217 33.98 25.97 -27.42
N ALA A 218 35.21 26.40 -27.68
CA ALA A 218 36.16 26.80 -26.64
C ALA A 218 35.65 28.08 -25.97
N THR A 219 35.37 28.00 -24.68
CA THR A 219 35.13 29.16 -23.83
C THR A 219 36.48 29.80 -23.52
N THR A 220 36.76 30.95 -24.13
CA THR A 220 37.89 31.80 -23.75
C THR A 220 37.54 32.55 -22.47
N CYS A 221 38.46 32.48 -21.50
CA CYS A 221 38.44 33.20 -20.22
C CYS A 221 38.54 34.72 -20.40
#